data_AF-A0A804PX81-F1
#
_entry.id   AF-A0A804PX81-F1
#
_cell.length_a   1.000
_cell.length_b   1.000
_cell.length_c   1.000
_cell.angle_alpha   90.00
_cell.angle_beta   90.00
_cell.angle_gamma   90.00
#
_symmetry.space_group_name_H-M   'P 1'
#
loop_
_entity.id
_entity.type
_entity.pdbx_description
1 polymer ?
#
loop_
_entity_poly.entity_id
_entity_poly.type
_entity_poly.pdbx_seq_one_letter_code
_entity_poly.pdbx_strand_id
1 'polypeptide(L)'
;MIKSVKQALGNGEGCRVYGMLDVQRVAGNFHISVHGLNIFVAEKIFEGSNHVNVSHVIHELSFGPKYPGIHNPLDETSRILHDTSGTFKYYIKVGCHSSSLLNLQ
;
A
#
# COMPACT_ATOMS: atom_id res chain seq x y z
N MET A 1 1.36 11.02 21.76
CA MET A 1 0.96 10.24 20.57
C MET A 1 -0.24 10.86 19.85
N ILE A 2 -1.45 10.91 20.42
CA ILE A 2 -2.64 11.44 19.68
C ILE A 2 -2.44 12.88 19.17
N LYS A 3 -1.95 13.81 20.03
CA LYS A 3 -1.73 15.22 19.65
C LYS A 3 -0.75 15.38 18.49
N SER A 4 0.37 14.63 18.52
CA SER A 4 1.38 14.69 17.46
C SER A 4 0.86 14.12 16.14
N VAL A 5 0.10 13.01 16.18
CA VAL A 5 -0.54 12.44 14.98
C VAL A 5 -1.58 13.40 14.40
N LYS A 6 -2.41 14.04 15.23
CA LYS A 6 -3.35 15.08 14.78
C LYS A 6 -2.66 16.25 14.10
N GLN A 7 -1.57 16.74 14.70
CA GLN A 7 -0.82 17.86 14.14
C GLN A 7 -0.21 17.50 12.79
N ALA A 8 0.38 16.31 12.66
CA ALA A 8 0.88 15.79 11.39
C ALA A 8 -0.22 15.72 10.32
N LEU A 9 -1.39 15.15 10.66
CA LEU A 9 -2.54 15.10 9.76
C LEU A 9 -3.02 16.50 9.35
N GLY A 10 -3.07 17.45 10.29
CA GLY A 10 -3.44 18.85 10.01
C GLY A 10 -2.44 19.58 9.11
N ASN A 11 -1.17 19.18 9.14
CA ASN A 11 -0.12 19.67 8.24
C ASN A 11 -0.15 19.00 6.86
N GLY A 12 -1.07 18.06 6.62
CA GLY A 12 -1.15 17.29 5.37
C GLY A 12 -0.06 16.21 5.26
N GLU A 13 0.51 15.76 6.36
CA GLU A 13 1.51 14.69 6.34
C GLU A 13 0.87 13.35 5.95
N GLY A 14 1.56 12.61 5.08
CA GLY A 14 1.24 11.23 4.72
C GLY A 14 2.17 10.22 5.39
N CYS A 15 1.96 8.95 5.09
CA CYS A 15 2.85 7.87 5.52
C CYS A 15 3.58 7.29 4.29
N ARG A 16 4.91 7.13 4.39
CA ARG A 16 5.71 6.42 3.39
C ARG A 16 5.95 4.98 3.84
N VAL A 17 5.31 4.03 3.16
CA VAL A 17 5.50 2.60 3.40
C VAL A 17 6.42 2.04 2.32
N TYR A 18 7.51 1.39 2.72
CA TYR A 18 8.46 0.76 1.80
C TYR A 18 9.15 -0.43 2.49
N GLY A 19 9.59 -1.40 1.70
CA GLY A 19 10.28 -2.59 2.20
C GLY A 19 10.08 -3.79 1.29
N MET A 20 10.49 -4.95 1.78
CA MET A 20 10.30 -6.25 1.14
C MET A 20 9.68 -7.20 2.17
N LEU A 21 8.81 -8.10 1.72
CA LEU A 21 8.17 -9.10 2.55
C LEU A 21 8.38 -10.48 1.94
N ASP A 22 8.94 -11.40 2.72
CA ASP A 22 9.01 -12.81 2.35
C ASP A 22 7.65 -13.47 2.59
N VAL A 23 7.02 -13.93 1.53
CA VAL A 23 5.68 -14.54 1.55
C VAL A 23 5.69 -15.89 0.86
N GLN A 24 4.80 -16.78 1.28
CA GLN A 24 4.59 -18.05 0.58
C GLN A 24 3.93 -17.80 -0.78
N ARG A 25 4.28 -18.61 -1.79
CA ARG A 25 3.66 -18.54 -3.12
C ARG A 25 2.29 -19.24 -3.13
N VAL A 26 1.33 -18.64 -2.45
CA VAL A 26 -0.06 -19.09 -2.35
C VAL A 26 -1.01 -17.91 -2.59
N ALA A 27 -2.30 -18.19 -2.80
CA ALA A 27 -3.30 -17.12 -2.82
C ALA A 27 -3.36 -16.44 -1.45
N GLY A 28 -3.35 -15.11 -1.43
CA GLY A 28 -3.32 -14.32 -0.20
C GLY A 28 -3.73 -12.87 -0.43
N ASN A 29 -3.79 -12.11 0.65
CA ASN A 29 -4.14 -10.69 0.62
C ASN A 29 -3.15 -9.89 1.47
N PHE A 30 -2.91 -8.65 1.06
CA PHE A 30 -2.15 -7.66 1.82
C PHE A 30 -3.01 -6.41 1.98
N HIS A 31 -3.09 -5.90 3.21
CA HIS A 31 -3.96 -4.77 3.55
C HIS A 31 -3.17 -3.73 4.35
N ILE A 32 -3.21 -2.48 3.90
CA ILE A 32 -2.83 -1.31 4.70
C ILE A 32 -4.13 -0.71 5.23
N SER A 33 -4.30 -0.64 6.54
CA SER A 33 -5.53 -0.14 7.14
C SER A 33 -5.33 0.44 8.53
N VAL A 34 -6.30 1.26 8.95
CA VAL A 34 -6.39 1.79 10.32
C VAL A 34 -7.12 0.83 11.27
N HIS A 35 -7.61 -0.33 10.80
CA HIS A 35 -8.39 -1.27 11.63
C HIS A 35 -7.61 -1.84 12.82
N GLY A 36 -6.27 -1.81 12.77
CA GLY A 36 -5.44 -2.22 13.91
C GLY A 36 -5.41 -1.21 15.06
N LEU A 37 -5.93 0.01 14.87
CA LEU A 37 -6.02 1.01 15.92
C LEU A 37 -7.27 0.76 16.78
N ASN A 38 -7.12 0.97 18.09
CA ASN A 38 -8.25 0.97 19.00
C ASN A 38 -9.29 2.02 18.56
N ILE A 39 -10.58 1.65 18.56
CA ILE A 39 -11.66 2.52 18.09
C ILE A 39 -11.67 3.90 18.77
N PHE A 40 -11.43 3.96 20.08
CA PHE A 40 -11.37 5.22 20.83
C PHE A 40 -10.19 6.10 20.42
N VAL A 41 -9.08 5.49 20.00
CA VAL A 41 -7.91 6.21 19.50
C VAL A 41 -8.15 6.68 18.07
N ALA A 42 -8.72 5.83 17.21
CA ALA A 42 -9.05 6.17 15.84
C ALA A 42 -10.07 7.32 15.78
N GLU A 43 -11.13 7.26 16.58
CA GLU A 43 -12.13 8.32 16.69
C GLU A 43 -11.51 9.63 17.18
N LYS A 44 -10.64 9.57 18.19
CA LYS A 44 -9.91 10.74 18.64
C LYS A 44 -9.03 11.33 17.55
N ILE A 45 -8.34 10.53 16.73
CA ILE A 45 -7.41 11.01 15.72
C ILE A 45 -8.12 11.57 14.48
N PHE A 46 -9.08 10.80 13.94
CA PHE A 46 -9.73 11.09 12.66
C PHE A 46 -11.05 11.84 12.80
N GLU A 47 -11.59 12.02 14.01
CA GLU A 47 -12.87 12.73 14.24
C GLU A 47 -14.08 12.02 13.61
N GLY A 48 -13.93 10.73 13.32
CA GLY A 48 -14.96 9.85 12.76
C GLY A 48 -14.39 8.91 11.69
N SER A 49 -15.04 7.77 11.49
CA SER A 49 -14.65 6.78 10.47
C SER A 49 -14.76 7.31 9.04
N ASN A 50 -15.55 8.35 8.82
CA ASN A 50 -15.79 8.94 7.49
C ASN A 50 -14.69 9.90 7.05
N HIS A 51 -13.80 10.31 7.95
CA HIS A 51 -12.73 11.28 7.70
C HIS A 51 -11.37 10.62 7.43
N VAL A 52 -11.33 9.28 7.40
CA VAL A 52 -10.09 8.54 7.09
C VAL A 52 -9.79 8.66 5.61
N ASN A 53 -8.72 9.38 5.28
CA ASN A 53 -8.21 9.49 3.93
C ASN A 53 -7.29 8.32 3.60
N VAL A 54 -7.69 7.48 2.63
CA VAL A 54 -6.91 6.33 2.12
C VAL A 54 -6.31 6.58 0.73
N SER A 55 -6.22 7.85 0.34
CA SER A 55 -5.51 8.25 -0.89
C SER A 55 -4.05 7.83 -0.81
N HIS A 56 -3.51 7.32 -1.90
CA HIS A 56 -2.15 6.80 -1.93
C HIS A 56 -1.54 6.88 -3.33
N VAL A 57 -0.21 6.84 -3.36
CA VAL A 57 0.60 6.65 -4.55
C VAL A 57 1.39 5.36 -4.36
N ILE A 58 1.20 4.41 -5.27
CA ILE A 58 2.03 3.21 -5.35
C ILE A 58 3.25 3.59 -6.18
N HIS A 59 4.39 3.88 -5.53
CA HIS A 59 5.62 4.16 -6.26
C HIS A 59 6.16 2.89 -6.93
N GLU A 60 6.21 1.79 -6.18
CA GLU A 60 6.69 0.52 -6.68
C GLU A 60 5.95 -0.64 -6.00
N LEU A 61 5.46 -1.60 -6.80
CA LEU A 61 4.95 -2.87 -6.30
C LEU A 61 5.34 -4.01 -7.25
N SER A 62 6.28 -4.82 -6.81
CA SER A 62 6.84 -5.93 -7.59
C SER A 62 6.78 -7.25 -6.82
N PHE A 63 6.87 -8.36 -7.56
CA PHE A 63 6.89 -9.71 -7.00
C PHE A 63 8.13 -10.45 -7.52
N GLY A 64 9.06 -10.76 -6.61
CA GLY A 64 10.33 -11.41 -6.94
C GLY A 64 11.46 -10.43 -7.30
N PRO A 65 12.57 -10.92 -7.87
CA PRO A 65 13.71 -10.08 -8.23
C PRO A 65 13.41 -9.16 -9.41
N LYS A 66 13.99 -7.95 -9.40
CA LYS A 66 13.97 -7.03 -10.54
C LYS A 66 14.81 -7.60 -11.69
N TYR A 67 14.34 -7.43 -12.91
CA TYR A 67 15.09 -7.76 -14.12
C TYR A 67 14.91 -6.66 -15.18
N PRO A 68 15.85 -6.50 -16.13
CA PRO A 68 15.74 -5.49 -17.17
C PRO A 68 14.43 -5.62 -17.98
N GLY A 69 13.72 -4.51 -18.17
CA GLY A 69 12.46 -4.47 -18.91
C GLY A 69 11.21 -4.84 -18.09
N ILE A 70 11.34 -5.10 -16.79
CA ILE A 70 10.16 -5.26 -15.93
C ILE A 70 9.34 -3.97 -15.90
N HIS A 71 8.03 -4.10 -16.09
CA HIS A 71 7.07 -3.01 -15.97
C HIS A 71 5.86 -3.52 -15.18
N ASN A 72 5.74 -3.11 -13.90
CA ASN A 72 4.61 -3.55 -13.08
C ASN A 72 3.42 -2.61 -13.31
N PRO A 73 2.20 -3.12 -13.55
CA PRO A 73 1.04 -2.28 -13.87
C PRO A 73 0.63 -1.26 -12.81
N LEU A 74 1.10 -1.44 -11.56
CA LEU A 74 0.74 -0.57 -10.44
C LEU A 74 1.85 0.42 -10.06
N ASP A 75 3.01 0.37 -10.70
CA ASP A 75 4.06 1.35 -10.48
C ASP A 75 3.54 2.76 -10.89
N GLU A 76 3.89 3.77 -10.09
CA GLU A 76 3.43 5.16 -10.19
C GLU A 76 1.89 5.35 -10.25
N THR A 77 1.11 4.40 -9.72
CA THR A 77 -0.36 4.52 -9.70
C THR A 77 -0.83 5.39 -8.53
N SER A 78 -1.57 6.46 -8.85
CA SER A 78 -2.22 7.34 -7.86
C SER A 78 -3.73 7.09 -7.76
N ARG A 79 -4.23 7.07 -6.53
CA ARG A 79 -5.66 7.04 -6.21
C ARG A 79 -5.96 8.07 -5.13
N ILE A 80 -6.80 9.03 -5.49
CA ILE A 80 -7.25 10.11 -4.59
C ILE A 80 -8.73 9.89 -4.27
N LEU A 81 -9.04 9.99 -2.98
CA LEU A 81 -10.37 9.89 -2.44
C LEU A 81 -10.94 11.31 -2.28
N HIS A 82 -12.10 11.57 -2.86
CA HIS A 82 -12.65 12.94 -2.93
C HIS A 82 -13.71 13.25 -1.87
N ASP A 83 -14.51 12.26 -1.45
CA ASP A 83 -15.72 12.54 -0.65
C ASP A 83 -15.63 12.01 0.78
N THR A 84 -15.68 10.68 0.93
CA THR A 84 -15.75 10.01 2.22
C THR A 84 -14.66 8.98 2.35
N SER A 85 -14.53 8.35 3.52
CA SER A 85 -13.74 7.14 3.65
C SER A 85 -14.14 6.07 2.63
N GLY A 86 -13.19 5.20 2.29
CA GLY A 86 -13.37 4.21 1.25
C GLY A 86 -12.31 3.12 1.30
N THR A 87 -12.31 2.24 0.30
CA THR A 87 -11.30 1.20 0.16
C THR A 87 -10.93 1.05 -1.31
N PHE A 88 -9.65 1.08 -1.61
CA PHE A 88 -9.11 0.69 -2.90
C PHE A 88 -8.70 -0.78 -2.86
N LYS A 89 -9.12 -1.56 -3.87
CA LYS A 89 -8.80 -2.98 -3.99
C LYS A 89 -8.08 -3.21 -5.31
N TYR A 90 -6.96 -3.93 -5.24
CA TYR A 90 -6.19 -4.34 -6.40
C TYR A 90 -6.13 -5.87 -6.42
N TYR A 91 -6.52 -6.44 -7.56
CA TYR A 91 -6.48 -7.89 -7.78
C TYR A 91 -5.31 -8.18 -8.71
N ILE A 92 -4.25 -8.78 -8.17
CA ILE A 92 -3.01 -9.01 -8.90
C ILE A 92 -2.84 -10.51 -9.13
N LYS A 93 -2.62 -10.90 -10.39
CA LYS A 93 -2.24 -12.26 -10.75
C LYS A 93 -0.75 -12.29 -11.05
N VAL A 94 0.01 -12.99 -10.20
CA VAL A 94 1.46 -13.14 -10.36
C VAL A 94 1.76 -14.36 -11.23
N GLY A 95 2.33 -14.13 -12.42
CA GLY A 95 2.85 -15.16 -13.31
C GLY A 95 4.36 -15.36 -13.10
N CYS A 96 4.85 -16.57 -13.34
CA CYS A 96 6.29 -16.81 -13.43
C CYS A 96 6.72 -16.62 -14.89
N HIS A 97 7.71 -15.75 -15.13
CA HIS A 97 8.40 -15.72 -16.40
C HIS A 97 9.57 -16.69 -16.34
N SER A 98 9.49 -17.81 -17.07
CA SER A 98 10.63 -18.71 -17.24
C SER A 98 11.60 -18.13 -18.25
N SER A 99 12.52 -17.28 -17.79
CA SER A 99 13.73 -16.94 -18.55
C SER A 99 14.71 -18.11 -18.40
N SER A 100 14.54 -19.18 -19.15
CA SER A 100 15.42 -20.37 -19.12
C SER A 100 16.70 -20.20 -19.97
N LEU A 101 17.23 -18.98 -20.10
CA LEU A 101 18.47 -18.67 -20.82
C LEU A 101 19.20 -17.54 -20.06
N LEU A 102 20.44 -17.80 -19.61
CA LEU A 102 21.44 -16.95 -18.89
C LEU A 102 21.81 -17.63 -17.55
N ASN A 103 22.82 -18.50 -17.40
CA ASN A 103 24.08 -18.71 -18.13
C ASN A 103 24.42 -20.22 -18.16
N LEU A 104 24.47 -20.79 -19.36
CA LEU A 104 25.43 -21.83 -19.69
C LEU A 104 26.71 -21.10 -20.13
N GLN A 105 27.56 -20.75 -19.17
CA GLN A 105 29.01 -20.55 -19.30
C GLN A 105 29.63 -20.53 -17.90
#